data_AF-A0A6I9PJE4-F1
#
_entry.id   AF-A0A6I9PJE4-F1
#
_cell.length_a   1.000
_cell.length_b   1.000
_cell.length_c   1.000
_cell.angle_alpha   90.00
_cell.angle_beta   90.00
_cell.angle_gamma   90.00
#
_symmetry.space_group_name_H-M   'P 1'
#
loop_
_entity.id
_entity.type
_entity.pdbx_description
1 polymer ?
#
loop_
_entity_poly.entity_id
_entity_poly.type
_entity_poly.pdbx_seq_one_letter_code
_entity_poly.pdbx_strand_id
1 'polypeptide(L)'
;FSWRRNGKFFNIGKDPRVTMRKRSGTLEIGFRSGGRPEDYEGEYQCFSSNDLGVALSNKILLRVSKAPLWPKEVLEPVVVTEGTPLVLPCNPPPGLPPPFTFWMNS
;
A
#
# COMPACT_ATOMS: atom_id res chain seq x y z
N PHE A 1 -22.97 3.99 10.35
CA PHE A 1 -22.06 3.67 9.23
C PHE A 1 -21.69 2.21 9.29
N SER A 2 -21.54 1.57 8.14
CA SER A 2 -21.01 0.21 8.02
C SER A 2 -19.99 0.13 6.88
N TRP A 3 -19.15 -0.89 6.90
CA TRP A 3 -18.10 -1.07 5.90
C TRP A 3 -18.19 -2.43 5.24
N ARG A 4 -17.77 -2.46 3.97
CA ARG A 4 -17.45 -3.68 3.26
C ARG A 4 -15.97 -3.70 2.93
N ARG A 5 -15.36 -4.89 3.01
CA ARG A 5 -14.01 -5.20 2.54
C ARG A 5 -14.11 -6.30 1.49
N ASN A 6 -13.62 -6.03 0.28
CA ASN A 6 -13.71 -6.91 -0.88
C ASN A 6 -15.16 -7.40 -1.12
N GLY A 7 -16.11 -6.45 -1.09
CA GLY A 7 -17.54 -6.71 -1.27
C GLY A 7 -18.27 -7.39 -0.11
N LYS A 8 -17.56 -7.89 0.90
CA LYS A 8 -18.13 -8.58 2.08
C LYS A 8 -18.25 -7.64 3.27
N PHE A 9 -19.27 -7.82 4.10
CA PHE A 9 -19.43 -7.04 5.33
C PHE A 9 -18.19 -7.16 6.22
N PHE A 10 -17.66 -6.00 6.63
CA PHE A 10 -16.48 -5.93 7.48
C PHE A 10 -16.91 -5.74 8.94
N ASN A 11 -16.84 -6.83 9.71
CA ASN A 11 -17.24 -6.83 11.11
C ASN A 11 -16.13 -6.25 12.00
N ILE A 12 -16.22 -4.95 12.24
CA ILE A 12 -15.25 -4.18 13.04
C ILE A 12 -15.19 -4.68 14.48
N GLY A 13 -16.33 -5.07 15.08
CA GLY A 13 -16.37 -5.54 16.47
C GLY A 13 -15.64 -6.86 16.73
N LYS A 14 -15.34 -7.63 15.67
CA LYS A 14 -14.52 -8.85 15.78
C LYS A 14 -13.02 -8.61 15.62
N ASP A 15 -12.63 -7.42 15.15
CA ASP A 15 -11.23 -7.10 14.90
C ASP A 15 -10.72 -6.12 15.96
N PRO A 16 -9.90 -6.56 16.93
CA PRO A 16 -9.45 -5.71 18.04
C PRO A 16 -8.53 -4.57 17.58
N ARG A 17 -8.01 -4.62 16.35
CA ARG A 17 -7.13 -3.59 15.79
C ARG A 17 -7.90 -2.46 15.13
N VAL A 18 -9.21 -2.62 14.92
CA VAL A 18 -10.01 -1.67 14.14
C VAL A 18 -11.03 -1.00 15.03
N THR A 19 -11.06 0.33 14.99
CA THR A 19 -12.08 1.14 15.63
C THR A 19 -12.76 2.03 14.59
N MET A 20 -13.98 2.48 14.91
CA MET A 20 -14.68 3.50 14.12
C MET A 20 -14.84 4.76 14.98
N ARG A 21 -14.50 5.92 14.44
CA ARG A 21 -14.63 7.20 15.15
C ARG A 21 -16.09 7.46 15.58
N LYS A 22 -16.28 8.00 16.79
CA LYS A 22 -17.61 8.39 17.27
C LYS A 22 -18.24 9.40 16.30
N ARG A 23 -19.53 9.20 15.99
CA ARG A 23 -20.32 10.07 15.09
C ARG A 23 -19.76 10.19 13.66
N SER A 24 -18.85 9.31 13.23
CA SER A 24 -18.27 9.29 11.89
C SER A 24 -18.15 7.85 11.37
N GLY A 25 -18.05 7.69 10.05
CA GLY A 25 -17.74 6.42 9.41
C GLY A 25 -16.24 6.13 9.34
N THR A 26 -15.36 7.04 9.75
CA THR A 26 -13.90 6.88 9.65
C THR A 26 -13.41 5.66 10.44
N LEU A 27 -12.69 4.75 9.78
CA LEU A 27 -11.98 3.63 10.40
C LEU A 27 -10.58 4.05 10.83
N GLU A 28 -10.14 3.54 11.97
CA GLU A 28 -8.75 3.62 12.43
C GLU A 28 -8.25 2.19 12.68
N ILE A 29 -7.10 1.84 12.08
CA ILE A 29 -6.48 0.53 12.21
C ILE A 29 -5.15 0.71 12.93
N GLY A 30 -5.03 0.12 14.12
CA GLY A 30 -3.85 0.24 14.97
C GLY A 30 -3.05 -1.05 15.05
N PHE A 31 -1.74 -0.97 14.81
CA PHE A 31 -0.83 -2.13 14.84
C PHE A 31 0.04 -2.19 16.11
N ARG A 32 -0.31 -1.42 17.14
CA ARG A 32 0.47 -1.34 18.40
C ARG A 32 0.56 -2.67 19.15
N SER A 33 -0.46 -3.51 19.03
CA SER A 33 -0.53 -4.85 19.65
C SER A 33 -0.08 -5.97 18.69
N GLY A 34 0.63 -5.62 17.61
CA GLY A 34 1.07 -6.56 16.57
C GLY A 34 0.09 -6.68 15.40
N GLY A 35 0.38 -7.66 14.53
CA GLY A 35 -0.28 -7.81 13.23
C GLY A 35 0.46 -7.09 12.10
N ARG A 36 0.10 -7.42 10.86
CA ARG A 36 0.77 -6.90 9.66
C ARG A 36 -0.18 -6.00 8.87
N PRO A 37 0.22 -4.77 8.49
CA PRO A 37 -0.58 -3.90 7.63
C PRO A 37 -1.00 -4.56 6.31
N GLU A 38 -0.19 -5.49 5.81
CA GLU A 38 -0.46 -6.26 4.59
C GLU A 38 -1.74 -7.09 4.69
N ASP A 39 -2.10 -7.56 5.89
CA ASP A 39 -3.32 -8.35 6.11
C ASP A 39 -4.61 -7.50 5.97
N TYR A 40 -4.45 -6.17 5.84
CA TYR A 40 -5.53 -5.20 5.64
C TYR A 40 -5.59 -4.62 4.24
N GLU A 41 -4.74 -5.05 3.31
CA GLU A 41 -4.90 -4.63 1.91
C GLU A 41 -6.24 -5.11 1.35
N GLY A 42 -6.87 -4.27 0.54
CA GLY A 42 -8.15 -4.60 -0.09
C GLY A 42 -8.98 -3.40 -0.50
N GLU A 43 -10.12 -3.68 -1.12
CA GLU A 43 -11.12 -2.69 -1.50
C GLU A 43 -12.09 -2.45 -0.33
N TYR A 44 -12.15 -1.22 0.15
CA TYR A 44 -13.05 -0.78 1.22
C TYR A 44 -14.14 0.13 0.66
N GLN A 45 -15.36 -0.03 1.15
CA GLN A 45 -16.46 0.88 0.81
C GLN A 45 -17.34 1.15 2.04
N CYS A 46 -17.61 2.42 2.30
CA CYS A 46 -18.46 2.87 3.40
C CYS A 46 -19.91 2.97 2.96
N PHE A 47 -20.82 2.56 3.84
CA PHE A 47 -22.26 2.66 3.72
C PHE A 47 -22.77 3.56 4.86
N SER A 48 -23.33 4.70 4.49
CA SER A 48 -23.94 5.66 5.41
C SER A 48 -25.46 5.52 5.31
N SER A 49 -26.10 5.00 6.35
CA SER A 49 -27.55 4.74 6.38
C SER A 49 -28.24 5.66 7.38
N ASN A 50 -29.42 6.16 7.00
CA ASN A 50 -30.40 6.80 7.87
C ASN A 50 -31.81 6.31 7.51
N ASP A 51 -32.84 6.89 8.12
CA ASP A 51 -34.24 6.48 7.91
C ASP A 51 -34.74 6.74 6.48
N LEU A 52 -34.05 7.59 5.70
CA LEU A 52 -34.42 7.93 4.33
C LEU A 52 -33.72 7.06 3.28
N GLY A 53 -32.63 6.37 3.66
CA GLY A 53 -31.90 5.51 2.74
C GLY A 53 -30.41 5.36 3.05
N VAL A 54 -29.64 5.02 2.02
CA VAL A 54 -28.20 4.69 2.13
C VAL A 54 -27.40 5.41 1.06
N ALA A 55 -26.36 6.13 1.48
CA ALA A 55 -25.33 6.70 0.61
C ALA A 55 -24.04 5.87 0.68
N LEU A 56 -23.33 5.77 -0.45
CA LEU A 56 -22.12 4.97 -0.63
C LEU A 56 -20.91 5.88 -0.86
N SER A 57 -19.77 5.52 -0.28
CA SER A 57 -18.50 6.12 -0.68
C SER A 57 -18.00 5.54 -2.01
N ASN A 58 -16.96 6.18 -2.57
CA ASN A 58 -16.11 5.51 -3.55
C ASN A 58 -15.50 4.24 -2.96
N LYS A 59 -15.15 3.31 -3.84
CA LYS A 59 -14.32 2.14 -3.51
C LYS A 59 -12.89 2.61 -3.27
N ILE A 60 -12.38 2.35 -2.08
CA ILE A 60 -11.04 2.74 -1.63
C ILE A 60 -10.16 1.51 -1.72
N LEU A 61 -9.16 1.53 -2.60
CA LEU A 61 -8.16 0.47 -2.67
C LEU A 61 -7.01 0.76 -1.70
N LEU A 62 -7.08 0.16 -0.52
CA LEU A 62 -6.03 0.28 0.51
C LEU A 62 -4.88 -0.67 0.16
N ARG A 63 -3.68 -0.09 0.01
CA ARG A 63 -2.42 -0.80 -0.27
C ARG A 63 -1.32 -0.28 0.64
N VAL A 64 -0.44 -1.18 1.07
CA VAL A 64 0.74 -0.84 1.86
C VAL A 64 1.81 -0.31 0.93
N SER A 65 2.32 0.88 1.22
CA SER A 65 3.51 1.38 0.55
C SER A 65 4.72 0.57 0.99
N LYS A 66 5.43 -0.01 0.03
CA LYS A 66 6.61 -0.85 0.26
C LYS A 66 7.83 -0.25 -0.42
N ALA A 67 8.94 -0.23 0.30
CA ALA A 67 10.27 0.09 -0.20
C ALA A 67 11.14 -1.17 -0.07
N PRO A 68 10.98 -2.16 -0.98
CA PRO A 68 11.80 -3.36 -0.96
C PRO A 68 13.29 -3.01 -1.11
N LEU A 69 14.13 -3.82 -0.46
CA LEU A 69 15.58 -3.73 -0.62
C LEU A 69 15.98 -4.19 -2.01
N TRP A 70 17.08 -3.64 -2.52
CA TRP A 70 17.72 -4.16 -3.71
C TRP A 70 18.14 -5.61 -3.47
N PRO A 71 17.99 -6.49 -4.48
CA PRO A 71 18.55 -7.83 -4.39
C PRO A 71 20.08 -7.72 -4.19
N LYS A 72 20.65 -8.68 -3.45
CA LYS A 72 22.10 -8.75 -3.33
C LYS A 72 22.67 -9.14 -4.68
N GLU A 73 23.41 -8.24 -5.30
CA GLU A 73 24.11 -8.46 -6.56
C GLU A 73 25.60 -8.18 -6.38
N VAL A 74 26.42 -9.02 -7.00
CA VAL A 74 27.85 -8.75 -7.17
C VAL A 74 27.98 -8.05 -8.52
N LEU A 75 28.33 -6.76 -8.50
CA LEU A 75 28.53 -5.98 -9.71
C LEU A 75 29.94 -6.22 -10.24
N GLU A 76 30.03 -6.82 -11.44
CA GLU A 76 31.31 -7.00 -12.12
C GLU A 76 31.76 -5.68 -12.78
N PRO A 77 33.06 -5.39 -12.81
CA PRO A 77 33.59 -4.24 -13.53
C PRO A 77 33.20 -4.28 -15.01
N VAL A 78 32.57 -3.22 -15.49
CA VAL A 78 32.24 -3.08 -16.91
C VAL A 78 33.39 -2.40 -17.63
N VAL A 79 34.06 -3.13 -18.53
CA VAL A 79 35.15 -2.61 -19.37
C VAL A 79 34.61 -2.38 -20.78
N VAL A 80 34.84 -1.20 -21.33
CA VAL A 80 34.32 -0.78 -22.63
C VAL A 80 35.40 -0.05 -23.43
N THR A 81 35.39 -0.20 -24.76
CA THR A 81 36.34 0.48 -25.65
C THR A 81 35.87 1.92 -25.89
N GLU A 82 36.82 2.85 -25.90
CA GLU A 82 36.54 4.25 -26.24
C GLU A 82 35.81 4.36 -27.58
N GLY A 83 34.80 5.24 -27.65
CA GLY A 83 33.98 5.45 -28.83
C GLY A 83 32.82 4.45 -29.00
N THR A 84 32.75 3.39 -28.19
CA THR A 84 31.62 2.45 -28.20
C THR A 84 30.52 2.87 -27.21
N PRO A 85 29.23 2.65 -27.54
CA PRO A 85 28.13 2.99 -26.64
C PRO A 85 28.07 2.04 -25.44
N LEU A 86 27.66 2.57 -24.28
CA LEU A 86 27.42 1.79 -23.06
C LEU A 86 26.06 2.15 -22.46
N VAL A 87 25.35 1.14 -21.94
CA VAL A 87 24.15 1.29 -21.12
C VAL A 87 24.40 0.62 -19.77
N LEU A 88 24.30 1.37 -18.68
CA LEU A 88 24.27 0.81 -17.33
C LEU A 88 22.81 0.51 -16.96
N PRO A 89 22.40 -0.76 -16.86
CA PRO A 89 21.02 -1.10 -16.54
C PRO A 89 20.68 -0.64 -15.11
N CYS A 90 19.50 -0.04 -14.95
CA CYS A 90 18.93 0.29 -13.65
C CYS A 90 17.61 -0.47 -13.50
N ASN A 91 17.59 -1.46 -12.60
CA ASN A 91 16.43 -2.29 -12.34
C ASN A 91 15.98 -2.11 -10.87
N PRO A 92 15.40 -0.95 -10.49
CA PRO A 92 14.99 -0.71 -9.12
C PRO A 92 13.89 -1.69 -8.70
N PRO A 93 13.90 -2.14 -7.45
CA PRO A 93 12.86 -3.03 -6.98
C PRO A 93 11.50 -2.29 -6.96
N PRO A 94 10.39 -3.00 -7.22
CA PRO A 94 9.08 -2.36 -7.41
C PRO A 94 8.58 -1.70 -6.12
N GLY A 95 8.16 -0.43 -6.22
CA GLY A 95 7.59 0.34 -5.12
C GLY A 95 6.17 0.81 -5.41
N LEU A 96 5.41 1.12 -4.36
CA LEU A 96 4.12 1.80 -4.46
C LEU A 96 4.16 3.11 -3.65
N PRO A 97 4.14 4.30 -4.31
CA PRO A 97 4.23 4.51 -5.76
C PRO A 97 5.60 4.07 -6.32
N PRO A 98 5.75 3.98 -7.66
CA PRO A 98 7.04 3.71 -8.29
C PRO A 98 8.14 4.63 -7.72
N PRO A 99 9.34 4.09 -7.43
CA PRO A 99 10.41 4.87 -6.82
C PRO A 99 10.96 5.90 -7.82
N PHE A 100 11.36 7.06 -7.30
CA PHE A 100 12.16 8.02 -8.05
C PHE A 100 13.62 7.58 -8.02
N THR A 101 14.27 7.47 -9.19
CA THR A 101 15.65 6.99 -9.31
C THR A 101 16.58 8.06 -9.86
N PHE A 102 17.81 8.07 -9.36
CA PHE A 102 18.88 8.96 -9.81
C PHE A 102 20.24 8.30 -9.56
N TRP A 103 21.25 8.73 -10.33
CA TRP A 103 22.61 8.25 -10.21
C TRP A 103 23.42 9.13 -9.26
N MET A 104 24.36 8.53 -8.53
CA MET A 104 25.35 9.21 -7.70
C MET A 104 26.73 8.60 -7.97
N ASN A 105 27.79 9.37 -7.77
CA ASN A 105 29.14 8.82 -7.68
C ASN A 105 29.33 8.08 -6.35
N SER A 106 30.31 7.17 -6.33
CA SER A 106 30.83 6.60 -5.08
C SER A 106 31.88 7.51 -4.45
#